data_AF-A0A6H1ZGY5-F1
#
_entry.id   AF-A0A6H1ZGY5-F1
#
_cell.length_a   1.000
_cell.length_b   1.000
_cell.length_c   1.000
_cell.angle_alpha   90.00
_cell.angle_beta   90.00
_cell.angle_gamma   90.00
#
_symmetry.space_group_name_H-M   'P 1'
#
loop_
_entity.id
_entity.type
_entity.pdbx_description
1 polymer ?
#
loop_
_entity_poly.entity_id
_entity_poly.type
_entity_poly.pdbx_seq_one_letter_code
_entity_poly.pdbx_strand_id
1 'polypeptide(L)'
;MMLVPQIKVADELYKSNTVHTHPISKDYPLITVAAYDAPARLRARANYTCNGTNDIELQQAIDEVEANGGGGIQCVGNTFNFASGLVFSPLNLSSTLYFNAPGVTFNYSGSGVAITANTNVVNGNQTYTWAKIVMDGFRLTGTSSGTTGLLVRASNLHIFRNIKIDGFTGAGAWAIELKSVGSGEWLEQNYFEQIYATGNSNGIYWNSDYALFMNNRILGMAISATAGNTAWKNTTCCPYGCVFIGVSASPQGDNVTCIDFGNDTYARAWYGTVFINIVIDSGLPYTGVTCFTNAGPHNPLLIGAEVSTGALGSGAVLWGGTARDTYLNRAITHHTAYHVLTVKESGSVHTNLGAGGAITLALPQDAVSGCTFKFGVMTAQELRINPGAAGAIYINGAKQTDSKYITADDEAESIQLIADGNGDWLALSAVGTWTVET
;
A
#
# COMPACT_ATOMS: atom_id res chain seq x y z
N MET A 1 -29.59 2.22 65.78
CA MET A 1 -29.41 3.21 64.70
C MET A 1 -27.96 3.12 64.26
N MET A 2 -27.72 2.37 63.18
CA MET A 2 -26.42 1.83 62.77
C MET A 2 -26.11 2.47 61.40
N LEU A 3 -25.09 3.32 61.34
CA LEU A 3 -24.63 3.97 60.11
C LEU A 3 -23.48 3.14 59.52
N VAL A 4 -23.68 2.68 58.29
CA VAL A 4 -22.72 1.92 57.48
C VAL A 4 -21.74 2.90 56.83
N PRO A 5 -20.41 2.63 56.81
CA PRO A 5 -19.46 3.48 56.11
C PRO A 5 -19.46 3.20 54.61
N GLN A 6 -19.50 4.27 53.80
CA GLN A 6 -19.37 4.19 52.35
C GLN A 6 -17.92 3.99 51.91
N ILE A 7 -17.68 2.97 51.10
CA ILE A 7 -16.41 2.68 50.44
C ILE A 7 -16.30 3.57 49.18
N LYS A 8 -15.34 4.49 49.17
CA LYS A 8 -14.86 5.19 47.96
C LYS A 8 -13.66 4.42 47.40
N VAL A 9 -13.84 3.66 46.33
CA VAL A 9 -12.72 3.18 45.48
C VAL A 9 -13.18 3.19 44.03
N ALA A 10 -12.92 4.28 43.30
CA ALA A 10 -13.08 4.31 41.84
C ALA A 10 -12.31 5.44 41.12
N ASP A 11 -11.28 6.06 41.72
CA ASP A 11 -10.66 7.27 41.11
C ASP A 11 -9.13 7.24 40.95
N GLU A 12 -8.46 6.12 41.23
CA GLU A 12 -6.98 6.05 41.14
C GLU A 12 -6.42 5.18 39.99
N LEU A 13 -7.27 4.57 39.14
CA LEU A 13 -6.79 3.71 38.05
C LEU A 13 -6.53 4.44 36.71
N TYR A 14 -6.62 5.77 36.66
CA TYR A 14 -6.48 6.55 35.42
C TYR A 14 -5.12 7.25 35.22
N LYS A 15 -4.05 6.83 35.90
CA LYS A 15 -2.72 7.46 35.76
C LYS A 15 -1.55 6.47 35.71
N SER A 16 -1.42 5.70 34.63
CA SER A 16 -0.09 5.26 34.18
C SER A 16 -0.01 5.11 32.66
N ASN A 17 0.48 6.16 31.99
CA ASN A 17 0.88 6.14 30.58
C ASN A 17 2.32 5.62 30.48
N THR A 18 2.48 4.30 30.57
CA THR A 18 3.77 3.64 30.26
C THR A 18 3.53 2.72 29.07
N VAL A 19 3.91 3.18 27.88
CA VAL A 19 3.84 2.39 26.65
C VAL A 19 4.97 1.37 26.69
N HIS A 20 4.65 0.13 27.07
CA HIS A 20 5.51 -1.01 26.81
C HIS A 20 5.25 -1.52 25.38
N THR A 21 6.19 -1.27 24.48
CA THR A 21 6.21 -1.90 23.15
C THR A 21 6.67 -3.34 23.29
N HIS A 22 5.74 -4.28 23.46
CA HIS A 22 6.02 -5.70 23.29
C HIS A 22 5.82 -6.11 21.82
N PRO A 23 6.76 -6.87 21.21
CA PRO A 23 6.57 -7.42 19.89
C PRO A 23 5.41 -8.43 19.92
N ILE A 24 4.46 -8.28 19.00
CA ILE A 24 3.32 -9.17 18.84
C ILE A 24 3.84 -10.51 18.34
N SER A 25 4.01 -11.50 19.23
CA SER A 25 4.22 -12.89 18.84
C SER A 25 2.86 -13.55 18.53
N LYS A 26 2.90 -14.53 17.62
CA LYS A 26 1.76 -15.17 16.95
C LYS A 26 0.95 -16.15 17.83
N ASP A 27 1.25 -16.23 19.13
CA ASP A 27 0.77 -17.29 20.02
C ASP A 27 0.19 -16.73 21.33
N TYR A 28 -0.78 -15.81 21.26
CA TYR A 28 -1.63 -15.55 22.42
C TYR A 28 -2.78 -16.56 22.44
N PRO A 29 -3.06 -17.23 23.58
CA PRO A 29 -4.28 -18.00 23.73
C PRO A 29 -5.46 -17.06 23.49
N LEU A 30 -6.42 -17.51 22.69
CA LEU A 30 -7.71 -16.86 22.54
C LEU A 30 -8.29 -16.70 23.94
N ILE A 31 -8.28 -15.48 24.50
CA ILE A 31 -8.96 -15.21 25.76
C ILE A 31 -10.44 -15.24 25.45
N THR A 32 -11.06 -16.41 25.58
CA THR A 32 -12.50 -16.54 25.71
C THR A 32 -12.87 -15.95 27.05
N VAL A 33 -13.14 -14.64 27.08
CA VAL A 33 -13.80 -14.02 28.23
C VAL A 33 -15.19 -14.63 28.30
N ALA A 34 -15.44 -15.50 29.27
CA ALA A 34 -16.77 -16.04 29.51
C ALA A 34 -17.70 -14.86 29.82
N ALA A 35 -18.52 -14.51 28.83
CA ALA A 35 -19.37 -13.33 28.80
C ALA A 35 -20.62 -13.48 29.67
N TYR A 36 -20.48 -13.92 30.92
CA TYR A 36 -21.65 -14.01 31.81
C TYR A 36 -22.03 -12.63 32.39
N ASP A 37 -21.04 -11.77 32.67
CA ASP A 37 -21.24 -10.50 33.39
C ASP A 37 -21.07 -9.23 32.53
N ALA A 38 -20.84 -9.36 31.22
CA ALA A 38 -20.74 -8.19 30.35
C ALA A 38 -22.12 -7.52 30.14
N PRO A 39 -22.21 -6.17 30.13
CA PRO A 39 -23.43 -5.45 29.76
C PRO A 39 -24.04 -5.99 28.46
N ALA A 40 -25.37 -6.09 28.35
CA ALA A 40 -26.04 -6.70 27.19
C ALA A 40 -25.57 -6.12 25.83
N ARG A 41 -25.19 -4.84 25.79
CA ARG A 41 -24.62 -4.17 24.61
C ARG A 41 -23.21 -4.62 24.22
N LEU A 42 -22.42 -5.11 25.19
CA LEU A 42 -21.09 -5.70 24.96
C LEU A 42 -21.18 -7.19 24.59
N ARG A 43 -22.23 -7.89 25.04
CA ARG A 43 -22.57 -9.24 24.55
C ARG A 43 -23.13 -9.23 23.12
N ALA A 44 -23.82 -8.16 22.75
CA ALA A 44 -24.45 -8.00 21.43
C ALA A 44 -23.46 -7.74 20.28
N ARG A 45 -22.26 -7.23 20.56
CA ARG A 45 -21.15 -7.15 19.60
C ARG A 45 -20.41 -8.49 19.46
N ALA A 46 -21.17 -9.57 19.43
CA ALA A 46 -20.63 -10.92 19.36
C ALA A 46 -19.86 -11.09 18.04
N ASN A 47 -18.73 -11.79 18.11
CA ASN A 47 -18.14 -12.38 16.93
C ASN A 47 -19.01 -13.59 16.56
N TYR A 48 -19.68 -13.52 15.42
CA TYR A 48 -20.47 -14.65 14.93
C TYR A 48 -19.55 -15.61 14.21
N THR A 49 -19.60 -16.88 14.56
CA THR A 49 -18.92 -17.94 13.82
C THR A 49 -19.96 -18.69 13.01
N CYS A 50 -19.93 -18.57 11.69
CA CYS A 50 -20.76 -19.40 10.82
C CYS A 50 -19.91 -20.56 10.28
N ASN A 51 -20.46 -21.77 10.36
CA ASN A 51 -19.88 -22.98 9.79
C ASN A 51 -20.78 -23.62 8.73
N GLY A 52 -21.93 -22.99 8.46
CA GLY A 52 -22.96 -23.49 7.57
C GLY A 52 -22.51 -23.62 6.12
N THR A 53 -23.19 -24.49 5.38
CA THR A 53 -23.01 -24.65 3.93
C THR A 53 -24.01 -23.83 3.11
N ASN A 54 -24.91 -23.08 3.76
CA ASN A 54 -26.05 -22.41 3.15
C ASN A 54 -26.02 -20.88 3.37
N ASP A 55 -26.56 -20.15 2.40
CA ASP A 55 -26.58 -18.68 2.33
C ASP A 55 -27.43 -18.01 3.41
N ILE A 56 -28.53 -18.66 3.80
CA ILE A 56 -29.46 -18.16 4.83
C ILE A 56 -28.76 -17.91 6.16
N GLU A 57 -27.94 -18.86 6.65
CA GLU A 57 -27.27 -18.73 7.94
C GLU A 57 -26.26 -17.58 7.93
N LEU A 58 -25.53 -17.42 6.83
CA LEU A 58 -24.55 -16.36 6.70
C LEU A 58 -25.22 -14.98 6.59
N GLN A 59 -26.31 -14.85 5.83
CA GLN A 59 -27.06 -13.60 5.76
C GLN A 59 -27.72 -13.27 7.10
N GLN A 60 -28.25 -14.25 7.83
CA GLN A 60 -28.78 -14.04 9.18
C GLN A 60 -27.70 -13.53 10.15
N ALA A 61 -26.48 -14.09 10.09
CA ALA A 61 -25.37 -13.58 10.89
C ALA A 61 -25.00 -12.14 10.52
N ILE A 62 -25.03 -11.78 9.23
CA ILE A 62 -24.82 -10.40 8.77
C ILE A 62 -25.90 -9.48 9.36
N ASP A 63 -27.17 -9.84 9.18
CA ASP A 63 -28.32 -9.07 9.65
C ASP A 63 -28.27 -8.87 11.18
N GLU A 64 -27.89 -9.90 11.92
CA GLU A 64 -27.74 -9.85 13.39
C GLU A 64 -26.58 -8.94 13.82
N VAL A 65 -25.41 -9.01 13.17
CA VAL A 65 -24.28 -8.10 13.47
C VAL A 65 -24.66 -6.65 13.17
N GLU A 66 -25.36 -6.41 12.07
CA GLU A 66 -25.81 -5.07 11.68
C GLU A 66 -26.85 -4.50 12.65
N ALA A 67 -27.84 -5.31 13.02
CA ALA A 67 -28.85 -4.96 14.01
C ALA A 67 -28.24 -4.57 15.36
N ASN A 68 -27.10 -5.19 15.71
CA ASN A 68 -26.37 -4.93 16.95
C ASN A 68 -25.34 -3.78 16.86
N GLY A 69 -25.29 -3.06 15.73
CA GLY A 69 -24.41 -1.91 15.56
C GLY A 69 -22.95 -2.26 15.23
N GLY A 70 -22.73 -3.41 14.59
CA GLY A 70 -21.43 -3.88 14.12
C GLY A 70 -20.83 -5.00 14.96
N GLY A 71 -19.70 -5.54 14.50
CA GLY A 71 -19.07 -6.73 15.06
C GLY A 71 -18.22 -7.49 14.03
N GLY A 72 -17.78 -8.67 14.43
CA GLY A 72 -17.05 -9.59 13.57
C GLY A 72 -17.92 -10.75 13.11
N ILE A 73 -17.73 -11.17 11.86
CA ILE A 73 -18.20 -12.44 11.33
C ILE A 73 -16.95 -13.22 10.96
N GLN A 74 -16.77 -14.35 11.62
CA GLN A 74 -15.71 -15.31 11.33
C GLN A 74 -16.34 -16.50 10.62
N CYS A 75 -16.04 -16.65 9.33
CA CYS A 75 -16.47 -17.83 8.59
C CYS A 75 -15.43 -18.94 8.82
N VAL A 76 -15.90 -20.11 9.25
CA VAL A 76 -15.06 -21.30 9.41
C VAL A 76 -15.57 -22.41 8.48
N GLY A 77 -14.66 -23.20 7.92
CA GLY A 77 -14.99 -24.25 6.96
C GLY A 77 -14.40 -23.98 5.58
N ASN A 78 -14.61 -24.91 4.64
CA ASN A 78 -13.92 -24.88 3.34
C ASN A 78 -14.70 -24.11 2.27
N THR A 79 -16.04 -24.25 2.21
CA THR A 79 -16.83 -23.68 1.11
C THR A 79 -18.27 -23.34 1.53
N PHE A 80 -18.69 -22.11 1.22
CA PHE A 80 -20.07 -21.63 1.32
C PHE A 80 -20.64 -21.50 -0.09
N ASN A 81 -21.76 -22.15 -0.37
CA ASN A 81 -22.45 -22.02 -1.66
C ASN A 81 -23.67 -21.12 -1.48
N PHE A 82 -23.83 -20.14 -2.34
CA PHE A 82 -24.96 -19.21 -2.28
C PHE A 82 -25.47 -18.87 -3.68
N ALA A 83 -26.79 -18.81 -3.80
CA ALA A 83 -27.47 -18.40 -5.02
C ALA A 83 -28.09 -17.01 -4.86
N SER A 84 -28.30 -16.57 -3.63
CA SER A 84 -28.73 -15.20 -3.31
C SER A 84 -27.51 -14.37 -2.94
N GLY A 85 -27.38 -13.17 -3.50
CA GLY A 85 -26.28 -12.27 -3.15
C GLY A 85 -26.27 -11.89 -1.67
N LEU A 86 -25.09 -11.83 -1.07
CA LEU A 86 -24.90 -11.34 0.29
C LEU A 86 -24.94 -9.81 0.31
N VAL A 87 -25.68 -9.23 1.23
CA VAL A 87 -25.81 -7.78 1.37
C VAL A 87 -25.33 -7.36 2.75
N PHE A 88 -24.32 -6.49 2.75
CA PHE A 88 -23.75 -5.82 3.91
C PHE A 88 -24.29 -4.38 3.86
N SER A 89 -25.33 -4.07 4.64
CA SER A 89 -26.02 -2.79 4.67
C SER A 89 -26.12 -2.22 6.09
N PRO A 90 -24.99 -1.83 6.72
CA PRO A 90 -24.95 -1.35 8.09
C PRO A 90 -25.95 -0.22 8.33
N LEU A 91 -27.04 -0.53 9.04
CA LEU A 91 -28.13 0.41 9.33
C LEU A 91 -27.74 1.48 10.37
N ASN A 92 -26.65 1.24 11.10
CA ASN A 92 -26.22 2.07 12.23
C ASN A 92 -24.89 2.79 11.95
N LEU A 93 -24.85 4.07 12.33
CA LEU A 93 -23.88 5.09 11.89
C LEU A 93 -22.44 4.93 12.40
N SER A 94 -22.09 3.81 13.03
CA SER A 94 -20.75 3.59 13.60
C SER A 94 -20.35 2.11 13.65
N SER A 95 -21.02 1.26 12.87
CA SER A 95 -20.69 -0.16 12.82
C SER A 95 -19.42 -0.37 11.98
N THR A 96 -18.44 -1.06 12.59
CA THR A 96 -17.42 -1.77 11.82
C THR A 96 -17.91 -3.19 11.65
N LEU A 97 -17.98 -3.65 10.40
CA LEU A 97 -18.27 -5.04 10.07
C LEU A 97 -16.95 -5.68 9.62
N TYR A 98 -16.43 -6.60 10.43
CA TYR A 98 -15.21 -7.34 10.14
C TYR A 98 -15.58 -8.73 9.64
N PHE A 99 -15.32 -9.02 8.37
CA PHE A 99 -15.56 -10.31 7.77
C PHE A 99 -14.22 -11.01 7.55
N ASN A 100 -13.95 -12.04 8.35
CA ASN A 100 -12.68 -12.76 8.32
C ASN A 100 -12.92 -14.23 7.99
N ALA A 101 -12.35 -14.67 6.88
CA ALA A 101 -12.67 -15.97 6.32
C ALA A 101 -11.43 -16.60 5.65
N PRO A 102 -10.32 -16.78 6.40
CA PRO A 102 -9.04 -17.23 5.87
C PRO A 102 -9.16 -18.64 5.30
N GLY A 103 -8.93 -18.79 4.00
CA GLY A 103 -9.00 -20.09 3.33
C GLY A 103 -10.41 -20.59 3.03
N VAL A 104 -11.44 -19.77 3.30
CA VAL A 104 -12.84 -20.06 2.97
C VAL A 104 -13.10 -19.72 1.51
N THR A 105 -13.83 -20.59 0.80
CA THR A 105 -14.32 -20.30 -0.56
C THR A 105 -15.81 -19.96 -0.56
N PHE A 106 -16.16 -18.81 -1.12
CA PHE A 106 -17.51 -18.35 -1.38
C PHE A 106 -17.85 -18.65 -2.84
N ASN A 107 -18.70 -19.65 -3.08
CA ASN A 107 -19.10 -20.06 -4.43
C ASN A 107 -20.49 -19.53 -4.76
N TYR A 108 -20.55 -18.56 -5.65
CA TYR A 108 -21.78 -17.91 -6.09
C TYR A 108 -22.29 -18.48 -7.41
N SER A 109 -23.52 -19.00 -7.40
CA SER A 109 -24.18 -19.55 -8.59
C SER A 109 -25.39 -18.71 -9.06
N GLY A 110 -25.71 -17.62 -8.37
CA GLY A 110 -26.86 -16.77 -8.67
C GLY A 110 -26.66 -15.81 -9.84
N SER A 111 -27.70 -15.09 -10.23
CA SER A 111 -27.60 -13.94 -11.14
C SER A 111 -27.46 -12.64 -10.36
N GLY A 112 -26.61 -11.71 -10.77
CA GLY A 112 -26.56 -10.35 -10.21
C GLY A 112 -25.28 -10.03 -9.46
N VAL A 113 -25.34 -9.80 -8.15
CA VAL A 113 -24.15 -9.41 -7.36
C VAL A 113 -23.92 -10.45 -6.28
N ALA A 114 -22.72 -11.03 -6.22
CA ALA A 114 -22.40 -12.03 -5.20
C ALA A 114 -22.28 -11.39 -3.81
N ILE A 115 -21.54 -10.29 -3.68
CA ILE A 115 -21.39 -9.54 -2.44
C ILE A 115 -21.63 -8.05 -2.70
N THR A 116 -22.60 -7.48 -1.98
CA THR A 116 -22.87 -6.04 -1.99
C THR A 116 -22.45 -5.42 -0.66
N ALA A 117 -21.42 -4.59 -0.67
CA ALA A 117 -21.05 -3.70 0.43
C ALA A 117 -21.73 -2.34 0.23
N ASN A 118 -22.90 -2.14 0.82
CA ASN A 118 -23.70 -0.94 0.67
C ASN A 118 -23.75 -0.11 1.96
N THR A 119 -23.01 1.00 2.03
CA THR A 119 -23.13 1.93 3.17
C THR A 119 -24.04 3.12 2.88
N ASN A 120 -24.69 3.14 1.71
CA ASN A 120 -25.60 4.21 1.35
C ASN A 120 -26.96 3.96 1.99
N VAL A 121 -27.08 4.23 3.29
CA VAL A 121 -28.37 4.30 3.98
C VAL A 121 -28.96 5.68 3.71
N VAL A 122 -29.93 5.74 2.79
CA VAL A 122 -30.74 6.95 2.57
C VAL A 122 -31.92 6.90 3.54
N ASN A 123 -31.79 7.53 4.70
CA ASN A 123 -32.91 7.69 5.64
C ASN A 123 -33.24 9.19 5.81
N GLY A 124 -34.21 9.67 5.05
CA GLY A 124 -34.46 11.12 4.90
C GLY A 124 -33.28 11.83 4.22
N ASN A 125 -33.38 13.15 4.01
CA ASN A 125 -32.37 13.97 3.33
C ASN A 125 -30.98 14.06 4.03
N GLN A 126 -30.60 13.10 4.87
CA GLN A 126 -29.31 13.06 5.56
C GLN A 126 -28.50 11.85 5.09
N THR A 127 -27.36 12.14 4.46
CA THR A 127 -26.30 11.16 4.18
C THR A 127 -25.44 11.04 5.44
N TYR A 128 -25.43 9.87 6.06
CA TYR A 128 -24.65 9.62 7.28
C TYR A 128 -23.35 8.84 6.98
N THR A 129 -22.26 9.14 7.69
CA THR A 129 -20.90 9.14 7.12
C THR A 129 -19.83 8.24 7.78
N TRP A 130 -20.13 7.22 8.60
CA TRP A 130 -19.04 6.44 9.24
C TRP A 130 -19.21 4.92 9.36
N ALA A 131 -19.95 4.27 8.45
CA ALA A 131 -19.92 2.81 8.40
C ALA A 131 -18.60 2.32 7.76
N LYS A 132 -17.92 1.38 8.43
CA LYS A 132 -16.68 0.77 7.96
C LYS A 132 -16.91 -0.72 7.68
N ILE A 133 -16.55 -1.18 6.49
CA ILE A 133 -16.57 -2.62 6.18
C ILE A 133 -15.13 -3.06 5.91
N VAL A 134 -14.71 -4.11 6.63
CA VAL A 134 -13.40 -4.75 6.46
C VAL A 134 -13.65 -6.19 6.06
N MET A 135 -13.11 -6.59 4.92
CA MET A 135 -13.20 -7.95 4.38
C MET A 135 -11.79 -8.51 4.22
N ASP A 136 -11.53 -9.69 4.79
CA ASP A 136 -10.20 -10.28 4.89
C ASP A 136 -10.18 -11.79 4.64
N GLY A 137 -9.28 -12.23 3.77
CA GLY A 137 -8.77 -13.61 3.74
C GLY A 137 -9.53 -14.67 2.95
N PHE A 138 -10.59 -14.33 2.20
CA PHE A 138 -11.40 -15.33 1.50
C PHE A 138 -11.15 -15.44 0.00
N ARG A 139 -11.59 -16.56 -0.58
CA ARG A 139 -11.75 -16.74 -2.02
C ARG A 139 -13.22 -16.57 -2.40
N LEU A 140 -13.51 -15.78 -3.42
CA LEU A 140 -14.82 -15.62 -4.04
C LEU A 140 -14.77 -16.14 -5.46
N THR A 141 -15.62 -17.12 -5.76
CA THR A 141 -15.77 -17.73 -7.08
C THR A 141 -17.18 -17.55 -7.59
N GLY A 142 -17.33 -17.26 -8.88
CA GLY A 142 -18.63 -17.19 -9.55
C GLY A 142 -18.64 -18.05 -10.79
N THR A 143 -19.81 -18.56 -11.21
CA THR A 143 -19.94 -19.29 -12.48
C THR A 143 -20.99 -18.70 -13.42
N SER A 144 -21.71 -17.67 -13.00
CA SER A 144 -22.85 -17.10 -13.73
C SER A 144 -22.43 -15.92 -14.60
N SER A 145 -23.03 -15.85 -15.79
CA SER A 145 -22.83 -14.73 -16.71
C SER A 145 -23.51 -13.45 -16.23
N GLY A 146 -22.84 -12.31 -16.39
CA GLY A 146 -23.40 -11.00 -16.06
C GLY A 146 -23.44 -10.70 -14.56
N THR A 147 -22.55 -11.32 -13.80
CA THR A 147 -22.50 -11.20 -12.35
C THR A 147 -21.34 -10.32 -11.91
N THR A 148 -21.61 -9.38 -11.00
CA THR A 148 -20.56 -8.67 -10.26
C THR A 148 -20.15 -9.49 -9.04
N GLY A 149 -18.85 -9.76 -8.88
CA GLY A 149 -18.34 -10.45 -7.71
C GLY A 149 -18.56 -9.62 -6.44
N LEU A 150 -17.89 -8.48 -6.37
CA LEU A 150 -17.97 -7.54 -5.25
C LEU A 150 -18.42 -6.17 -5.74
N LEU A 151 -19.56 -5.70 -5.26
CA LEU A 151 -20.07 -4.36 -5.50
C LEU A 151 -19.96 -3.52 -4.24
N VAL A 152 -19.26 -2.40 -4.31
CA VAL A 152 -19.14 -1.44 -3.22
C VAL A 152 -19.94 -0.20 -3.61
N ARG A 153 -21.03 0.07 -2.88
CA ARG A 153 -21.86 1.27 -3.01
C ARG A 153 -21.75 2.07 -1.73
N ALA A 154 -20.85 3.04 -1.73
CA ALA A 154 -20.45 3.65 -0.47
C ALA A 154 -20.15 5.14 -0.56
N SER A 155 -19.97 5.73 0.60
CA SER A 155 -19.42 7.08 0.77
C SER A 155 -18.26 7.09 1.78
N ASN A 156 -17.81 5.91 2.24
CA ASN A 156 -17.02 5.74 3.47
C ASN A 156 -15.86 4.75 3.28
N LEU A 157 -15.06 4.55 4.34
CA LEU A 157 -13.87 3.70 4.35
C LEU A 157 -14.23 2.20 4.23
N HIS A 158 -13.81 1.60 3.12
CA HIS A 158 -13.84 0.16 2.90
C HIS A 158 -12.44 -0.40 2.81
N ILE A 159 -12.21 -1.55 3.42
CA ILE A 159 -10.91 -2.21 3.41
C ILE A 159 -11.07 -3.65 2.94
N PHE A 160 -10.45 -4.00 1.81
CA PHE A 160 -10.46 -5.34 1.23
C PHE A 160 -9.04 -5.87 1.18
N ARG A 161 -8.78 -6.97 1.90
CA ARG A 161 -7.43 -7.55 2.05
C ARG A 161 -7.40 -9.04 1.84
N ASN A 162 -6.33 -9.54 1.24
CA ASN A 162 -6.11 -10.98 1.10
C ASN A 162 -7.29 -11.72 0.45
N ILE A 163 -8.05 -11.04 -0.43
CA ILE A 163 -9.20 -11.61 -1.12
C ILE A 163 -8.75 -12.17 -2.46
N LYS A 164 -9.11 -13.42 -2.76
CA LYS A 164 -9.00 -13.99 -4.10
C LYS A 164 -10.34 -13.91 -4.82
N ILE A 165 -10.43 -13.30 -6.00
CA ILE A 165 -11.65 -13.32 -6.83
C ILE A 165 -11.34 -14.00 -8.16
N ASP A 166 -12.09 -15.06 -8.50
CA ASP A 166 -11.94 -15.77 -9.77
C ASP A 166 -13.24 -16.35 -10.35
N GLY A 167 -13.21 -16.73 -11.63
CA GLY A 167 -14.31 -17.45 -12.30
C GLY A 167 -15.50 -16.61 -12.79
N PHE A 168 -15.60 -15.34 -12.40
CA PHE A 168 -16.66 -14.45 -12.89
C PHE A 168 -16.51 -14.20 -14.39
N THR A 169 -17.49 -14.65 -15.17
CA THR A 169 -17.49 -14.54 -16.63
C THR A 169 -18.74 -13.85 -17.15
N GLY A 170 -18.72 -13.39 -18.41
CA GLY A 170 -19.90 -12.89 -19.12
C GLY A 170 -20.04 -11.37 -19.22
N ALA A 171 -20.95 -10.92 -20.08
CA ALA A 171 -21.17 -9.51 -20.37
C ALA A 171 -21.92 -8.78 -19.24
N GLY A 172 -21.44 -7.60 -18.87
CA GLY A 172 -21.93 -6.81 -17.74
C GLY A 172 -21.33 -7.18 -16.38
N ALA A 173 -20.45 -8.19 -16.33
CA ALA A 173 -19.82 -8.67 -15.10
C ALA A 173 -18.60 -7.84 -14.70
N TRP A 174 -18.46 -7.53 -13.42
CA TRP A 174 -17.27 -6.90 -12.85
C TRP A 174 -16.75 -7.76 -11.70
N ALA A 175 -15.45 -8.05 -11.61
CA ALA A 175 -14.94 -8.75 -10.42
C ALA A 175 -15.13 -7.87 -9.18
N ILE A 176 -14.75 -6.61 -9.33
CA ILE A 176 -15.02 -5.55 -8.36
C ILE A 176 -15.63 -4.36 -9.09
N GLU A 177 -16.73 -3.85 -8.57
CA GLU A 177 -17.32 -2.57 -8.96
C GLU A 177 -17.34 -1.63 -7.76
N LEU A 178 -16.50 -0.60 -7.77
CA LEU A 178 -16.48 0.46 -6.78
C LEU A 178 -17.29 1.67 -7.30
N LYS A 179 -18.55 1.78 -6.87
CA LYS A 179 -19.46 2.90 -7.15
C LYS A 179 -19.61 3.73 -5.89
N SER A 180 -18.63 4.58 -5.62
CA SER A 180 -18.63 5.40 -4.40
C SER A 180 -18.85 6.87 -4.74
N VAL A 181 -19.55 7.56 -3.85
CA VAL A 181 -19.77 9.01 -3.92
C VAL A 181 -19.01 9.75 -2.81
N GLY A 182 -18.02 9.09 -2.19
CA GLY A 182 -17.25 9.62 -1.06
C GLY A 182 -15.80 9.13 -1.02
N SER A 183 -15.13 9.31 0.12
CA SER A 183 -13.68 9.12 0.24
C SER A 183 -13.29 7.87 1.05
N GLY A 184 -12.32 7.10 0.52
CA GLY A 184 -11.43 6.26 1.32
C GLY A 184 -11.52 4.75 1.09
N GLU A 185 -11.60 4.22 -0.12
CA GLU A 185 -11.51 2.77 -0.31
C GLU A 185 -10.05 2.27 -0.28
N TRP A 186 -9.79 1.10 0.30
CA TRP A 186 -8.46 0.51 0.35
C TRP A 186 -8.54 -0.96 -0.07
N LEU A 187 -7.91 -1.26 -1.21
CA LEU A 187 -7.75 -2.61 -1.73
C LEU A 187 -6.26 -2.97 -1.65
N GLU A 188 -5.91 -3.89 -0.76
CA GLU A 188 -4.53 -4.37 -0.64
C GLU A 188 -4.35 -5.87 -0.60
N GLN A 189 -3.24 -6.38 -1.16
CA GLN A 189 -2.88 -7.80 -1.08
C GLN A 189 -3.95 -8.74 -1.65
N ASN A 190 -4.79 -8.27 -2.58
CA ASN A 190 -5.81 -9.09 -3.22
C ASN A 190 -5.25 -9.79 -4.46
N TYR A 191 -5.89 -10.88 -4.85
CA TYR A 191 -5.53 -11.69 -6.01
C TYR A 191 -6.73 -11.84 -6.95
N PHE A 192 -6.64 -11.29 -8.14
CA PHE A 192 -7.67 -11.35 -9.17
C PHE A 192 -7.20 -12.23 -10.31
N GLU A 193 -7.97 -13.26 -10.65
CA GLU A 193 -7.59 -14.24 -11.67
C GLU A 193 -8.79 -14.68 -12.50
N GLN A 194 -8.60 -14.90 -13.82
CA GLN A 194 -9.60 -15.52 -14.70
C GLN A 194 -10.96 -14.80 -14.72
N ILE A 195 -10.97 -13.47 -14.66
CA ILE A 195 -12.18 -12.69 -14.89
C ILE A 195 -12.31 -12.43 -16.40
N TYR A 196 -13.04 -13.33 -17.07
CA TYR A 196 -13.31 -13.28 -18.50
C TYR A 196 -14.64 -12.56 -18.76
N ALA A 197 -14.57 -11.25 -18.74
CA ALA A 197 -15.65 -10.41 -19.20
C ALA A 197 -15.68 -10.38 -20.74
N THR A 198 -16.81 -10.72 -21.35
CA THR A 198 -17.05 -10.49 -22.78
C THR A 198 -17.77 -9.15 -22.96
N GLY A 199 -17.27 -8.25 -23.82
CA GLY A 199 -17.87 -6.92 -24.05
C GLY A 199 -17.26 -5.79 -23.20
N ASN A 200 -18.05 -4.75 -22.87
CA ASN A 200 -17.61 -3.54 -22.12
C ASN A 200 -17.38 -3.78 -20.62
N SER A 201 -16.98 -4.98 -20.26
CA SER A 201 -16.87 -5.43 -18.88
C SER A 201 -15.40 -5.60 -18.56
N ASN A 202 -14.96 -5.03 -17.43
CA ASN A 202 -13.58 -5.13 -16.99
C ASN A 202 -13.50 -5.89 -15.68
N GLY A 203 -12.29 -6.31 -15.34
CA GLY A 203 -11.99 -6.91 -14.07
C GLY A 203 -12.36 -6.03 -12.88
N ILE A 204 -11.95 -4.76 -12.92
CA ILE A 204 -12.16 -3.80 -11.84
C ILE A 204 -12.75 -2.52 -12.46
N TYR A 205 -13.95 -2.14 -12.03
CA TYR A 205 -14.52 -0.81 -12.28
C TYR A 205 -14.34 0.06 -11.05
N TRP A 206 -13.97 1.31 -11.27
CA TRP A 206 -13.84 2.26 -10.19
C TRP A 206 -14.31 3.66 -10.58
N ASN A 207 -15.23 4.19 -9.77
CA ASN A 207 -15.72 5.56 -9.78
C ASN A 207 -15.81 6.03 -8.31
N SER A 208 -14.67 6.41 -7.71
CA SER A 208 -14.57 7.06 -6.39
C SER A 208 -13.44 8.10 -6.41
N ASP A 209 -13.51 9.05 -5.48
CA ASP A 209 -12.57 10.16 -5.38
C ASP A 209 -11.26 9.75 -4.67
N TYR A 210 -11.26 8.72 -3.83
CA TYR A 210 -10.12 8.36 -2.97
C TYR A 210 -10.02 6.87 -2.68
N ALA A 211 -9.51 6.08 -3.62
CA ALA A 211 -9.13 4.71 -3.33
C ALA A 211 -7.63 4.46 -3.46
N LEU A 212 -7.16 3.60 -2.59
CA LEU A 212 -5.80 3.09 -2.56
C LEU A 212 -5.82 1.65 -3.05
N PHE A 213 -5.17 1.43 -4.19
CA PHE A 213 -4.91 0.11 -4.73
C PHE A 213 -3.42 -0.17 -4.57
N MET A 214 -3.06 -1.15 -3.75
CA MET A 214 -1.65 -1.47 -3.49
C MET A 214 -1.42 -2.96 -3.28
N ASN A 215 -0.27 -3.48 -3.71
CA ASN A 215 0.13 -4.88 -3.50
C ASN A 215 -0.89 -5.92 -4.01
N ASN A 216 -1.73 -5.59 -4.99
CA ASN A 216 -2.67 -6.53 -5.58
C ASN A 216 -2.00 -7.28 -6.75
N ARG A 217 -2.38 -8.54 -6.96
CA ARG A 217 -1.98 -9.35 -8.12
C ARG A 217 -3.17 -9.52 -9.05
N ILE A 218 -3.00 -9.20 -10.33
CA ILE A 218 -4.04 -9.29 -11.37
C ILE A 218 -3.49 -10.20 -12.47
N LEU A 219 -4.18 -11.30 -12.79
CA LEU A 219 -3.79 -12.26 -13.81
C LEU A 219 -4.92 -12.52 -14.81
N GLY A 220 -4.63 -12.34 -16.10
CA GLY A 220 -5.54 -12.70 -17.19
C GLY A 220 -6.82 -11.87 -17.23
N MET A 221 -6.71 -10.56 -17.00
CA MET A 221 -7.85 -9.64 -16.92
C MET A 221 -7.60 -8.37 -17.72
N ALA A 222 -8.66 -7.83 -18.33
CA ALA A 222 -8.69 -6.46 -18.82
C ALA A 222 -9.02 -5.50 -17.66
N ILE A 223 -8.25 -4.43 -17.51
CA ILE A 223 -8.56 -3.30 -16.61
C ILE A 223 -9.03 -2.16 -17.50
N SER A 224 -10.21 -1.58 -17.23
CA SER A 224 -10.54 -0.28 -17.82
C SER A 224 -11.14 0.64 -16.77
N ALA A 225 -10.59 1.85 -16.75
CA ALA A 225 -11.07 2.99 -15.99
C ALA A 225 -11.80 3.89 -16.99
N THR A 226 -13.09 4.18 -16.74
CA THR A 226 -13.84 5.13 -17.55
C THR A 226 -14.00 6.43 -16.78
N ALA A 227 -13.28 7.48 -17.18
CA ALA A 227 -13.53 8.84 -16.72
C ALA A 227 -14.84 9.34 -17.36
N GLY A 228 -15.98 9.10 -16.71
CA GLY A 228 -17.29 9.31 -17.33
C GLY A 228 -18.35 9.85 -16.39
N ASN A 229 -18.33 11.16 -16.11
CA ASN A 229 -19.55 11.98 -16.09
C ASN A 229 -19.23 13.48 -16.01
N THR A 230 -20.00 14.30 -16.74
CA THR A 230 -19.88 15.77 -16.88
C THR A 230 -20.17 16.59 -15.62
N ALA A 231 -20.30 15.96 -14.44
CA ALA A 231 -20.52 16.63 -13.15
C ALA A 231 -19.23 17.06 -12.42
N TRP A 232 -18.06 16.76 -12.98
CA TRP A 232 -16.75 16.97 -12.36
C TRP A 232 -16.15 18.33 -12.74
N LYS A 233 -16.74 19.43 -12.26
CA LYS A 233 -16.20 20.77 -12.50
C LYS A 233 -15.52 21.42 -11.29
N ASN A 234 -15.49 20.80 -10.11
CA ASN A 234 -14.96 21.44 -8.90
C ASN A 234 -14.42 20.46 -7.84
N THR A 235 -13.48 19.60 -8.21
CA THR A 235 -12.77 18.79 -7.19
C THR A 235 -11.27 18.98 -7.32
N THR A 236 -10.71 19.65 -6.30
CA THR A 236 -9.28 19.84 -6.08
C THR A 236 -8.71 18.49 -5.62
N CYS A 237 -7.92 17.83 -6.45
CA CYS A 237 -7.21 16.61 -6.03
C CYS A 237 -6.24 16.92 -4.88
N CYS A 238 -6.24 16.07 -3.85
CA CYS A 238 -5.33 16.18 -2.72
C CYS A 238 -3.89 15.77 -3.15
N PRO A 239 -2.84 16.50 -2.74
CA PRO A 239 -1.46 16.31 -3.22
C PRO A 239 -0.71 15.05 -2.73
N TYR A 240 -1.39 14.04 -2.18
CA TYR A 240 -0.72 12.93 -1.45
C TYR A 240 -1.16 11.49 -1.79
N GLY A 241 -1.87 11.24 -2.89
CA GLY A 241 -2.29 9.88 -3.27
C GLY A 241 -1.45 9.25 -4.38
N CYS A 242 -0.78 8.13 -4.09
CA CYS A 242 -0.14 7.27 -5.10
C CYS A 242 -1.07 6.12 -5.50
N VAL A 243 -1.24 5.88 -6.80
CA VAL A 243 -1.91 4.69 -7.34
C VAL A 243 -0.84 3.68 -7.74
N PHE A 244 -0.89 2.45 -7.20
CA PHE A 244 -0.03 1.35 -7.60
C PHE A 244 -0.83 0.34 -8.43
N ILE A 245 -0.56 0.24 -9.73
CA ILE A 245 -1.17 -0.77 -10.59
C ILE A 245 -0.11 -1.81 -10.95
N GLY A 246 -0.25 -3.01 -10.38
CA GLY A 246 0.47 -4.19 -10.83
C GLY A 246 -0.31 -4.88 -11.94
N VAL A 247 0.15 -4.78 -13.19
CA VAL A 247 -0.48 -5.49 -14.32
C VAL A 247 0.43 -6.65 -14.72
N SER A 248 -0.12 -7.87 -14.72
CA SER A 248 0.54 -9.05 -15.30
C SER A 248 -0.34 -9.61 -16.42
N ALA A 249 0.20 -9.58 -17.63
CA ALA A 249 -0.51 -10.02 -18.83
C ALA A 249 -0.44 -11.54 -19.02
N SER A 250 -1.53 -12.10 -19.53
CA SER A 250 -1.64 -13.51 -19.91
C SER A 250 -0.99 -13.80 -21.29
N PRO A 251 -0.51 -15.03 -21.55
CA PRO A 251 0.21 -15.40 -22.78
C PRO A 251 -0.63 -15.52 -24.07
N GLN A 252 -1.90 -15.11 -24.10
CA GLN A 252 -2.67 -15.14 -25.35
C GLN A 252 -2.40 -13.88 -26.18
N GLY A 253 -2.02 -14.07 -27.45
CA GLY A 253 -1.42 -13.10 -28.39
C GLY A 253 -2.23 -11.87 -28.78
N ASP A 254 -2.97 -11.26 -27.86
CA ASP A 254 -3.67 -10.00 -28.05
C ASP A 254 -2.82 -8.82 -27.55
N ASN A 255 -3.00 -7.66 -28.19
CA ASN A 255 -2.36 -6.41 -27.77
C ASN A 255 -2.87 -6.02 -26.37
N VAL A 256 -1.97 -5.94 -25.39
CA VAL A 256 -2.30 -5.51 -24.03
C VAL A 256 -2.21 -3.98 -23.96
N THR A 257 -3.34 -3.28 -24.12
CA THR A 257 -3.42 -1.85 -23.78
C THR A 257 -3.58 -1.75 -22.27
N CYS A 258 -2.48 -1.49 -21.56
CA CYS A 258 -2.47 -1.63 -20.10
C CYS A 258 -3.29 -0.55 -19.39
N ILE A 259 -3.37 0.67 -19.96
CA ILE A 259 -4.08 1.82 -19.37
C ILE A 259 -4.43 2.81 -20.50
N ASP A 260 -5.72 3.01 -20.77
CA ASP A 260 -6.23 4.09 -21.63
C ASP A 260 -6.83 5.17 -20.72
N PHE A 261 -6.29 6.39 -20.77
CA PHE A 261 -6.81 7.53 -20.01
C PHE A 261 -7.93 8.29 -20.74
N GLY A 262 -8.31 7.87 -21.95
CA GLY A 262 -9.28 8.55 -22.78
C GLY A 262 -8.78 9.91 -23.30
N ASN A 263 -9.25 10.31 -24.47
CA ASN A 263 -9.01 11.65 -25.02
C ASN A 263 -9.91 12.67 -24.29
N ASP A 264 -9.59 13.02 -23.05
CA ASP A 264 -10.33 14.09 -22.35
C ASP A 264 -9.61 15.44 -22.50
N THR A 265 -10.23 16.34 -23.27
CA THR A 265 -9.71 17.68 -23.63
C THR A 265 -9.60 18.64 -22.45
N TYR A 266 -9.99 18.22 -21.23
CA TYR A 266 -10.04 19.04 -20.02
C TYR A 266 -9.22 18.50 -18.82
N ALA A 267 -8.25 17.63 -19.05
CA ALA A 267 -7.35 17.16 -17.99
C ALA A 267 -6.52 18.33 -17.39
N ARG A 268 -6.93 18.86 -16.24
CA ARG A 268 -6.08 19.76 -15.43
C ARG A 268 -4.90 18.97 -14.86
N ALA A 269 -3.77 19.68 -14.67
CA ALA A 269 -2.49 19.13 -14.23
C ALA A 269 -2.63 18.14 -13.05
N TRP A 270 -2.21 16.89 -13.30
CA TRP A 270 -2.05 15.87 -12.28
C TRP A 270 -0.78 16.17 -11.47
N TYR A 271 -0.89 16.27 -10.15
CA TYR A 271 0.25 16.46 -9.23
C TYR A 271 0.52 15.22 -8.35
N GLY A 272 0.09 14.03 -8.79
CA GLY A 272 0.34 12.76 -8.09
C GLY A 272 1.42 11.93 -8.77
N THR A 273 2.21 11.20 -7.98
CA THR A 273 3.12 10.17 -8.49
C THR A 273 2.36 8.86 -8.63
N VAL A 274 2.35 8.29 -9.84
CA VAL A 274 1.81 6.94 -10.11
C VAL A 274 2.99 5.99 -10.25
N PHE A 275 3.02 4.93 -9.44
CA PHE A 275 4.04 3.89 -9.54
C PHE A 275 3.38 2.67 -10.18
N ILE A 276 3.85 2.26 -11.35
CA ILE A 276 3.25 1.13 -12.07
C ILE A 276 4.34 0.08 -12.21
N ASN A 277 4.21 -1.02 -11.45
CA ASN A 277 5.11 -2.15 -11.60
C ASN A 277 4.44 -3.15 -12.56
N ILE A 278 4.83 -3.14 -13.83
CA ILE A 278 4.28 -4.04 -14.85
C ILE A 278 5.23 -5.25 -14.96
N VAL A 279 4.78 -6.41 -14.50
CA VAL A 279 5.52 -7.68 -14.68
C VAL A 279 4.84 -8.46 -15.81
N ILE A 280 5.42 -8.39 -17.01
CA ILE A 280 4.99 -9.18 -18.15
C ILE A 280 5.81 -10.47 -18.17
N ASP A 281 5.20 -11.59 -17.80
CA ASP A 281 5.81 -12.92 -17.86
C ASP A 281 5.00 -13.78 -18.83
N SER A 282 5.46 -13.93 -20.06
CA SER A 282 4.65 -14.55 -21.11
C SER A 282 5.26 -15.75 -21.80
N GLY A 283 6.57 -16.01 -21.69
CA GLY A 283 7.24 -17.10 -22.40
C GLY A 283 7.05 -17.15 -23.93
N LEU A 284 6.36 -16.17 -24.54
CA LEU A 284 5.96 -16.10 -25.94
C LEU A 284 6.24 -14.70 -26.50
N PRO A 285 6.64 -14.59 -27.79
CA PRO A 285 6.95 -13.31 -28.41
C PRO A 285 5.67 -12.48 -28.64
N TYR A 286 5.67 -11.25 -28.12
CA TYR A 286 4.63 -10.26 -28.42
C TYR A 286 4.97 -9.45 -29.66
N THR A 287 3.96 -9.10 -30.46
CA THR A 287 4.09 -8.20 -31.62
C THR A 287 4.04 -6.70 -31.27
N GLY A 288 3.77 -6.35 -30.00
CA GLY A 288 3.86 -4.98 -29.52
C GLY A 288 3.30 -4.82 -28.10
N VAL A 289 4.04 -4.17 -27.22
CA VAL A 289 3.52 -3.65 -25.95
C VAL A 289 3.54 -2.13 -26.07
N THR A 290 2.35 -1.53 -26.16
CA THR A 290 2.22 -0.07 -26.21
C THR A 290 1.85 0.43 -24.83
N CYS A 291 2.84 0.83 -24.04
CA CYS A 291 2.62 1.50 -22.77
C CYS A 291 2.43 3.00 -23.03
N PHE A 292 1.24 3.54 -22.72
CA PHE A 292 0.90 4.97 -22.72
C PHE A 292 0.94 5.68 -24.10
N THR A 293 -0.24 5.91 -24.67
CA THR A 293 -0.42 6.93 -25.71
C THR A 293 -1.12 8.13 -25.07
N ASN A 294 -0.36 9.09 -24.55
CA ASN A 294 -0.94 10.38 -24.16
C ASN A 294 -0.65 11.40 -25.25
N ALA A 295 -1.68 11.89 -25.94
CA ALA A 295 -1.58 12.94 -26.97
C ALA A 295 -1.74 14.36 -26.37
N GLY A 296 -1.85 14.50 -25.05
CA GLY A 296 -2.04 15.79 -24.37
C GLY A 296 -0.73 16.46 -23.88
N PRO A 297 -0.69 17.79 -23.73
CA PRO A 297 0.49 18.57 -23.35
C PRO A 297 0.95 18.44 -21.88
N HIS A 298 0.38 17.50 -21.12
CA HIS A 298 0.71 17.28 -19.71
C HIS A 298 1.30 15.89 -19.53
N ASN A 299 2.63 15.81 -19.51
CA ASN A 299 3.37 14.57 -19.30
C ASN A 299 3.28 14.15 -17.83
N PRO A 300 2.60 13.04 -17.48
CA PRO A 300 2.76 12.44 -16.15
C PRO A 300 4.22 12.01 -15.97
N LEU A 301 4.79 12.33 -14.80
CA LEU A 301 6.12 11.87 -14.41
C LEU A 301 6.08 10.35 -14.19
N LEU A 302 6.65 9.61 -15.14
CA LEU A 302 6.79 8.15 -15.06
C LEU A 302 8.02 7.83 -14.20
N ILE A 303 7.85 7.21 -13.04
CA ILE A 303 8.97 6.76 -12.19
C ILE A 303 9.04 5.24 -12.24
N GLY A 304 10.04 4.72 -12.95
CA GLY A 304 10.47 3.33 -12.91
C GLY A 304 9.51 2.34 -13.57
N ALA A 305 9.68 2.08 -14.87
CA ALA A 305 9.16 0.88 -15.53
C ALA A 305 10.32 -0.08 -15.74
N GLU A 306 10.42 -1.12 -14.92
CA GLU A 306 11.43 -2.16 -15.08
C GLU A 306 10.90 -3.22 -16.06
N VAL A 307 11.28 -3.11 -17.34
CA VAL A 307 10.86 -4.07 -18.37
C VAL A 307 11.90 -5.20 -18.44
N SER A 308 11.66 -6.29 -17.73
CA SER A 308 12.41 -7.54 -17.90
C SER A 308 12.04 -8.16 -19.26
N THR A 309 12.83 -7.91 -20.30
CA THR A 309 12.56 -8.44 -21.65
C THR A 309 13.30 -9.75 -21.91
N GLY A 310 12.55 -10.86 -21.93
CA GLY A 310 12.95 -12.05 -22.68
C GLY A 310 12.65 -11.82 -24.16
N ALA A 311 13.68 -11.49 -24.96
CA ALA A 311 13.66 -11.42 -26.42
C ALA A 311 12.55 -10.56 -27.08
N LEU A 312 12.79 -9.25 -27.23
CA LEU A 312 12.00 -8.43 -28.15
C LEU A 312 12.57 -8.50 -29.58
N GLY A 313 11.68 -8.67 -30.56
CA GLY A 313 11.96 -8.37 -31.96
C GLY A 313 12.28 -6.89 -32.13
N SER A 314 13.19 -6.59 -33.05
CA SER A 314 13.70 -5.25 -33.38
C SER A 314 12.57 -4.23 -33.62
N GLY A 315 12.31 -3.34 -32.66
CA GLY A 315 11.32 -2.27 -32.82
C GLY A 315 10.97 -1.43 -31.57
N ALA A 316 11.37 -1.81 -30.36
CA ALA A 316 11.04 -1.03 -29.17
C ALA A 316 12.03 0.14 -28.97
N VAL A 317 11.61 1.37 -29.30
CA VAL A 317 12.31 2.60 -28.92
C VAL A 317 11.73 3.08 -27.60
N LEU A 318 12.45 2.84 -26.49
CA LEU A 318 12.18 3.53 -25.23
C LEU A 318 12.58 5.00 -25.39
N TRP A 319 11.60 5.89 -25.57
CA TRP A 319 11.78 7.31 -25.26
C TRP A 319 11.81 7.48 -23.73
N GLY A 320 12.91 7.06 -23.13
CA GLY A 320 13.19 7.26 -21.71
C GLY A 320 13.51 8.72 -21.45
N GLY A 321 12.56 9.45 -20.87
CA GLY A 321 12.85 10.74 -20.26
C GLY A 321 13.96 10.59 -19.21
N THR A 322 14.90 11.52 -19.22
CA THR A 322 16.08 11.59 -18.35
C THR A 322 15.70 11.89 -16.88
N ALA A 323 14.92 11.03 -16.23
CA ALA A 323 14.45 11.29 -14.87
C ALA A 323 14.34 10.02 -14.02
N ARG A 324 15.34 9.86 -13.15
CA ARG A 324 15.27 9.16 -11.85
C ARG A 324 15.22 7.63 -11.82
N ASP A 325 16.03 6.97 -12.65
CA ASP A 325 16.59 5.65 -12.28
C ASP A 325 17.71 5.75 -11.21
N THR A 326 17.88 6.93 -10.60
CA THR A 326 18.92 7.24 -9.60
C THR A 326 18.57 6.86 -8.16
N TYR A 327 17.38 6.30 -7.88
CA TYR A 327 17.01 5.91 -6.51
C TYR A 327 17.10 4.41 -6.21
N LEU A 328 17.12 3.54 -7.23
CA LEU A 328 17.31 2.10 -7.05
C LEU A 328 18.73 1.63 -7.30
N ASN A 329 19.55 2.41 -8.03
CA ASN A 329 20.98 2.17 -8.10
C ASN A 329 21.71 2.92 -6.97
N ARG A 330 21.46 2.51 -5.71
CA ARG A 330 22.35 2.83 -4.58
C ARG A 330 23.66 2.06 -4.76
N ALA A 331 24.36 2.34 -5.84
CA ALA A 331 25.61 1.69 -6.17
C ALA A 331 26.59 1.91 -5.02
N ILE A 332 27.22 0.82 -4.59
CA ILE A 332 28.38 0.90 -3.72
C ILE A 332 29.52 1.38 -4.60
N THR A 333 30.07 2.56 -4.31
CA THR A 333 31.22 3.11 -5.03
C THR A 333 32.48 2.90 -4.21
N HIS A 334 33.45 2.24 -4.81
CA HIS A 334 34.77 2.02 -4.23
C HIS A 334 35.72 3.14 -4.65
N HIS A 335 36.44 3.72 -3.68
CA HIS A 335 37.40 4.79 -3.90
C HIS A 335 38.80 4.33 -3.53
N THR A 336 39.77 4.66 -4.39
CA THR A 336 41.19 4.36 -4.16
C THR A 336 42.04 5.62 -4.00
N ALA A 337 41.41 6.79 -4.05
CA ALA A 337 42.04 8.11 -3.94
C ALA A 337 41.05 9.15 -3.39
N TYR A 338 41.50 10.40 -3.26
CA TYR A 338 40.66 11.55 -2.87
C TYR A 338 39.46 11.72 -3.81
N HIS A 339 38.29 12.04 -3.25
CA HIS A 339 37.09 12.30 -4.02
C HIS A 339 36.20 13.35 -3.37
N VAL A 340 35.58 14.23 -4.18
CA VAL A 340 34.59 15.22 -3.73
C VAL A 340 33.21 14.73 -4.11
N LEU A 341 32.38 14.46 -3.11
CA LEU A 341 31.01 14.04 -3.28
C LEU A 341 30.12 15.23 -3.64
N THR A 342 29.12 14.96 -4.47
CA THR A 342 28.15 15.95 -4.93
C THR A 342 26.77 15.66 -4.36
N VAL A 343 25.90 16.67 -4.25
CA VAL A 343 24.51 16.49 -3.79
C VAL A 343 23.73 15.47 -4.63
N LYS A 344 24.11 15.27 -5.90
CA LYS A 344 23.50 14.26 -6.79
C LYS A 344 23.76 12.82 -6.37
N GLU A 345 24.79 12.60 -5.56
CA GLU A 345 25.16 11.28 -5.05
C GLU A 345 24.49 10.96 -3.71
N SER A 346 23.67 11.87 -3.16
CA SER A 346 22.92 11.62 -1.92
C SER A 346 22.17 10.29 -1.95
N GLY A 347 22.33 9.50 -0.88
CA GLY A 347 21.76 8.17 -0.69
C GLY A 347 22.66 7.01 -1.13
N SER A 348 23.84 7.28 -1.69
CA SER A 348 24.85 6.29 -2.08
C SER A 348 25.59 5.69 -0.88
N VAL A 349 26.36 4.63 -1.18
CA VAL A 349 27.32 4.01 -0.26
C VAL A 349 28.72 4.15 -0.84
N HIS A 350 29.67 4.62 -0.05
CA HIS A 350 31.06 4.81 -0.46
C HIS A 350 32.01 4.01 0.42
N THR A 351 33.07 3.44 -0.17
CA THR A 351 34.04 2.62 0.55
C THR A 351 35.46 2.87 0.07
N ASN A 352 36.46 2.43 0.84
CA ASN A 352 37.89 2.49 0.49
C ASN A 352 38.44 1.17 -0.10
N LEU A 353 37.57 0.31 -0.67
CA LEU A 353 38.01 -0.97 -1.23
C LEU A 353 39.09 -0.76 -2.30
N GLY A 354 40.25 -1.40 -2.12
CA GLY A 354 41.39 -1.31 -3.04
C GLY A 354 42.28 -0.08 -2.84
N ALA A 355 42.03 0.75 -1.82
CA ALA A 355 42.94 1.83 -1.47
C ALA A 355 44.31 1.28 -1.03
N GLY A 356 45.39 1.85 -1.55
CA GLY A 356 46.77 1.49 -1.17
C GLY A 356 47.34 2.34 -0.02
N GLY A 357 46.54 3.23 0.56
CA GLY A 357 46.91 4.21 1.58
C GLY A 357 45.68 4.99 2.05
N ALA A 358 45.90 5.99 2.89
CA ALA A 358 44.83 6.86 3.37
C ALA A 358 44.12 7.58 2.21
N ILE A 359 42.78 7.61 2.24
CA ILE A 359 41.97 8.37 1.28
C ILE A 359 41.03 9.33 2.01
N THR A 360 40.61 10.39 1.33
CA THR A 360 39.66 11.36 1.89
C THR A 360 38.49 11.56 0.95
N LEU A 361 37.29 11.43 1.49
CA LEU A 361 36.03 11.74 0.81
C LEU A 361 35.50 13.05 1.39
N ALA A 362 35.44 14.08 0.56
CA ALA A 362 34.92 15.39 0.93
C ALA A 362 33.42 15.46 0.67
N LEU A 363 32.63 15.81 1.69
CA LEU A 363 31.20 16.01 1.60
C LEU A 363 30.86 17.32 0.86
N PRO A 364 29.70 17.41 0.20
CA PRO A 364 29.28 18.62 -0.49
C PRO A 364 29.03 19.77 0.49
N GLN A 365 29.56 20.95 0.19
CA GLN A 365 29.37 22.17 0.99
C GLN A 365 27.99 22.81 0.85
N ASP A 366 27.32 22.55 -0.27
CA ASP A 366 25.97 23.01 -0.61
C ASP A 366 24.90 21.93 -0.33
N ALA A 367 25.17 21.01 0.60
CA ALA A 367 24.24 19.97 0.97
C ALA A 367 22.95 20.54 1.57
N VAL A 368 21.82 20.29 0.90
CA VAL A 368 20.50 20.60 1.44
C VAL A 368 20.18 19.70 2.65
N SER A 369 19.35 20.20 3.57
CA SER A 369 18.89 19.43 4.71
C SER A 369 18.30 18.08 4.27
N GLY A 370 18.76 16.99 4.91
CA GLY A 370 18.36 15.63 4.54
C GLY A 370 19.20 14.95 3.46
N CYS A 371 20.23 15.60 2.90
CA CYS A 371 21.25 14.93 2.09
C CYS A 371 21.92 13.83 2.93
N THR A 372 22.05 12.61 2.42
CA THR A 372 22.60 11.47 3.19
C THR A 372 23.73 10.78 2.46
N PHE A 373 24.71 10.29 3.21
CA PHE A 373 25.77 9.42 2.69
C PHE A 373 26.07 8.30 3.68
N LYS A 374 26.45 7.14 3.15
CA LYS A 374 26.94 6.00 3.94
C LYS A 374 28.38 5.69 3.56
N PHE A 375 29.19 5.41 4.57
CA PHE A 375 30.60 5.09 4.39
C PHE A 375 30.91 3.76 5.05
N GLY A 376 31.81 2.99 4.44
CA GLY A 376 32.29 1.72 5.00
C GLY A 376 33.77 1.49 4.68
N VAL A 377 34.52 1.02 5.67
CA VAL A 377 35.91 0.61 5.49
C VAL A 377 35.92 -0.85 5.03
N MET A 378 36.51 -1.09 3.85
CA MET A 378 36.63 -2.40 3.21
C MET A 378 38.09 -2.81 2.93
N THR A 379 39.03 -1.92 3.20
CA THR A 379 40.47 -2.20 3.25
C THR A 379 40.98 -1.58 4.55
N ALA A 380 41.82 -2.27 5.33
CA ALA A 380 42.48 -1.72 6.52
C ALA A 380 43.50 -0.60 6.17
N GLN A 381 42.96 0.51 5.69
CA GLN A 381 43.62 1.76 5.34
C GLN A 381 42.70 2.89 5.80
N GLU A 382 43.30 3.99 6.24
CA GLU A 382 42.57 5.12 6.80
C GLU A 382 41.57 5.73 5.78
N LEU A 383 40.26 5.65 6.10
CA LEU A 383 39.19 6.35 5.38
C LEU A 383 38.85 7.62 6.14
N ARG A 384 39.09 8.78 5.52
CA ARG A 384 38.80 10.10 6.10
C ARG A 384 37.54 10.69 5.48
N ILE A 385 36.62 11.19 6.29
CA ILE A 385 35.42 11.90 5.84
C ILE A 385 35.53 13.36 6.23
N ASN A 386 35.69 14.23 5.23
CA ASN A 386 35.88 15.65 5.41
C ASN A 386 34.53 16.39 5.19
N PRO A 387 33.99 17.13 6.17
CA PRO A 387 32.75 17.90 6.00
C PRO A 387 32.89 19.09 5.04
N GLY A 388 34.12 19.45 4.69
CA GLY A 388 34.52 20.59 3.86
C GLY A 388 34.79 21.85 4.68
N ALA A 389 35.17 22.94 4.00
CA ALA A 389 35.83 24.10 4.62
C ALA A 389 35.02 24.87 5.69
N ALA A 390 33.70 24.79 5.69
CA ALA A 390 32.85 25.45 6.69
C ALA A 390 31.98 24.48 7.48
N GLY A 391 32.14 23.17 7.25
CA GLY A 391 31.31 22.15 7.89
C GLY A 391 32.02 21.50 9.07
N ALA A 392 31.21 20.98 9.99
CA ALA A 392 31.63 20.04 11.02
C ALA A 392 30.79 18.76 10.97
N ILE A 393 31.29 17.71 11.64
CA ILE A 393 30.53 16.47 11.86
C ILE A 393 30.20 16.37 13.35
N TYR A 394 28.92 16.21 13.68
CA TYR A 394 28.43 15.89 15.01
C TYR A 394 28.43 14.37 15.17
N ILE A 395 29.34 13.85 15.98
CA ILE A 395 29.52 12.41 16.21
C ILE A 395 29.66 12.15 17.72
N ASN A 396 29.03 11.08 18.21
CA ASN A 396 29.02 10.71 19.63
C ASN A 396 28.57 11.85 20.57
N GLY A 397 27.64 12.69 20.11
CA GLY A 397 27.10 13.82 20.88
C GLY A 397 28.03 15.05 20.97
N ALA A 398 29.16 15.07 20.26
CA ALA A 398 30.08 16.19 20.22
C ALA A 398 30.21 16.76 18.80
N LYS A 399 30.36 18.10 18.72
CA LYS A 399 30.69 18.80 17.47
C LYS A 399 32.21 18.74 17.25
N GLN A 400 32.64 18.23 16.11
CA GLN A 400 34.03 18.36 15.65
C GLN A 400 34.37 19.84 15.31
N THR A 401 35.64 20.23 15.40
CA THR A 401 36.10 21.54 14.89
C THR A 401 35.87 21.64 13.38
N ASP A 402 35.35 22.78 12.90
CA ASP A 402 35.09 22.99 11.48
C ASP A 402 36.34 22.70 10.61
N SER A 403 36.15 22.21 9.38
CA SER A 403 37.21 21.77 8.44
C SER A 403 38.04 20.54 8.84
N LYS A 404 37.82 19.94 10.02
CA LYS A 404 38.49 18.71 10.43
C LYS A 404 37.72 17.49 9.92
N TYR A 405 38.42 16.39 9.63
CA TYR A 405 37.80 15.14 9.19
C TYR A 405 37.63 14.13 10.33
N ILE A 406 36.65 13.24 10.23
CA ILE A 406 36.64 12.01 11.02
C ILE A 406 37.31 10.89 10.24
N THR A 407 37.81 9.87 10.93
CA THR A 407 38.47 8.74 10.29
C THR A 407 38.24 7.40 10.99
N ALA A 408 38.34 6.33 10.20
CA ALA A 408 38.25 4.93 10.56
C ALA A 408 39.30 4.16 9.74
N ASP A 409 39.93 3.14 10.30
CA ASP A 409 41.06 2.43 9.69
C ASP A 409 40.98 0.89 9.80
N ASP A 410 39.92 0.35 10.40
CA ASP A 410 39.68 -1.10 10.51
C ASP A 410 38.54 -1.57 9.61
N GLU A 411 38.61 -2.81 9.14
CA GLU A 411 37.63 -3.37 8.22
C GLU A 411 36.26 -3.56 8.89
N ALA A 412 35.19 -3.36 8.09
CA ALA A 412 33.79 -3.40 8.54
C ALA A 412 33.34 -2.24 9.45
N GLU A 413 34.17 -1.23 9.69
CA GLU A 413 33.74 0.03 10.27
C GLU A 413 32.84 0.80 9.29
N SER A 414 31.77 1.44 9.79
CA SER A 414 30.83 2.18 8.94
C SER A 414 30.17 3.34 9.65
N ILE A 415 29.73 4.34 8.88
CA ILE A 415 29.00 5.50 9.41
C ILE A 415 27.97 5.98 8.40
N GLN A 416 26.83 6.45 8.91
CA GLN A 416 25.81 7.15 8.11
C GLN A 416 25.72 8.60 8.56
N LEU A 417 25.86 9.52 7.61
CA LEU A 417 25.78 10.96 7.82
C LEU A 417 24.53 11.55 7.15
N ILE A 418 23.97 12.59 7.78
CA ILE A 418 22.88 13.40 7.22
C ILE A 418 23.21 14.89 7.36
N ALA A 419 23.01 15.68 6.31
CA ALA A 419 23.22 17.12 6.33
C ALA A 419 22.08 17.82 7.09
N ASP A 420 22.41 18.82 7.89
CA ASP A 420 21.42 19.65 8.59
C ASP A 420 20.88 20.79 7.71
N GLY A 421 21.60 21.13 6.63
CA GLY A 421 21.29 22.21 5.68
C GLY A 421 22.08 23.50 5.91
N ASN A 422 22.94 23.57 6.93
CA ASN A 422 23.82 24.69 7.26
C ASN A 422 25.31 24.40 6.98
N GLY A 423 25.59 23.36 6.20
CA GLY A 423 26.96 22.88 5.92
C GLY A 423 27.49 21.89 6.98
N ASP A 424 26.73 21.64 8.04
CA ASP A 424 27.05 20.71 9.11
C ASP A 424 26.42 19.33 8.86
N TRP A 425 27.01 18.29 9.46
CA TRP A 425 26.60 16.90 9.27
C TRP A 425 26.38 16.18 10.60
N LEU A 426 25.31 15.40 10.72
CA LEU A 426 25.02 14.58 11.89
C LEU A 426 25.29 13.11 11.59
N ALA A 427 26.00 12.43 12.47
CA ALA A 427 26.13 10.98 12.45
C ALA A 427 24.85 10.33 13.00
N LEU A 428 24.10 9.65 12.12
CA LEU A 428 22.88 8.91 12.48
C LEU A 428 23.19 7.54 13.09
N SER A 429 24.27 6.91 12.64
CA SER A 429 24.77 5.64 13.15
C SER A 429 26.25 5.53 12.85
N ALA A 430 27.00 4.89 13.74
CA ALA A 430 28.39 4.54 13.56
C ALA A 430 28.62 3.12 14.11
N VAL A 431 29.38 2.32 13.38
CA VAL A 431 29.86 0.99 13.78
C VAL A 431 31.38 1.04 13.69
N GLY A 432 32.06 0.59 14.75
CA GLY A 432 33.52 0.72 14.87
C GLY A 432 33.97 2.00 15.57
N THR A 433 35.26 2.30 15.47
CA THR A 433 35.92 3.44 16.08
C THR A 433 36.15 4.54 15.06
N TRP A 434 35.35 5.61 15.15
CA TRP A 434 35.54 6.81 14.35
C TRP A 434 36.25 7.89 15.17
N THR A 435 37.47 8.22 14.79
CA THR A 435 38.31 9.21 15.46
C THR A 435 38.15 10.58 14.81
N VAL A 436 38.11 11.63 15.63
CA VAL A 436 38.03 13.03 15.19
C VAL A 436 39.45 13.57 15.04
N GLU A 437 39.79 14.15 13.88
CA GLU A 437 41.06 14.89 13.72
C GLU A 437 41.09 16.08 14.68
N THR A 438 42.16 16.14 15.50
CA THR A 438 42.40 17.21 16.47
C THR A 438 42.96 18.48 15.85
#